data_AF-J2X4X8-F1
#
_entry.id   AF-J2X4X8-F1
#
_cell.length_a   1.000
_cell.length_b   1.000
_cell.length_c   1.000
_cell.angle_alpha   90.00
_cell.angle_beta   90.00
_cell.angle_gamma   90.00
#
_symmetry.space_group_name_H-M   'P 1'
#
loop_
_entity.id
_entity.type
_entity.pdbx_description
1 polymer ?
#
loop_
_entity_poly.entity_id
_entity_poly.type
_entity_poly.pdbx_seq_one_letter_code
_entity_poly.pdbx_strand_id
1 'polypeptide(L)'
;MKMLRAPLLMVGLLLCSQGFAATAQQNKMTTCNADATAKSLKGDERKAFMSTCLKAAPAADAAKPMTPQQEKMKTCNATATTQALTGDARKTFMSDCLKKK
;
A
#
# COMPACT_ATOMS: atom_id res chain seq x y z
N MET A 1 -22.62 43.34 -32.36
CA MET A 1 -22.65 42.29 -33.41
C MET A 1 -21.45 41.39 -33.17
N LYS A 2 -21.61 40.26 -32.48
CA LYS A 2 -22.05 38.95 -32.99
C LYS A 2 -20.99 38.32 -33.92
N MET A 3 -20.59 37.12 -33.50
CA MET A 3 -19.90 36.04 -34.21
C MET A 3 -18.37 35.98 -34.05
N LEU A 4 -17.86 35.15 -33.12
CA LEU A 4 -17.68 33.68 -33.21
C LEU A 4 -16.31 33.30 -33.81
N ARG A 5 -15.23 33.56 -33.06
CA ARG A 5 -13.94 32.87 -33.23
C ARG A 5 -13.89 31.68 -32.28
N ALA A 6 -14.55 30.59 -32.64
CA ALA A 6 -14.29 29.28 -32.03
C ALA A 6 -14.84 28.15 -32.91
N PRO A 7 -14.06 27.65 -33.88
CA PRO A 7 -14.32 26.31 -34.37
C PRO A 7 -13.01 25.55 -34.49
N LEU A 8 -12.42 25.08 -33.37
CA LEU A 8 -11.53 23.90 -33.39
C LEU A 8 -11.09 23.38 -32.00
N LEU A 9 -11.91 23.48 -30.95
CA LEU A 9 -11.56 22.91 -29.63
C LEU A 9 -12.78 22.28 -28.93
N MET A 10 -13.67 21.64 -29.69
CA MET A 10 -14.87 20.97 -29.19
C MET A 10 -15.04 19.55 -29.74
N VAL A 11 -13.97 18.75 -29.74
CA VAL A 11 -14.06 17.28 -29.89
C VAL A 11 -12.93 16.62 -29.10
N GLY A 12 -13.02 16.59 -27.76
CA GLY A 12 -11.99 15.95 -26.94
C GLY A 12 -12.33 15.71 -25.47
N LEU A 13 -13.57 15.96 -25.04
CA LEU A 13 -13.98 15.81 -23.63
C LEU A 13 -15.11 14.78 -23.48
N LEU A 14 -14.89 13.57 -24.01
CA LEU A 14 -15.83 12.44 -23.90
C LEU A 14 -15.19 11.16 -23.32
N LEU A 15 -14.09 11.26 -22.55
CA LEU A 15 -13.46 10.09 -21.91
C LEU A 15 -13.21 10.19 -20.39
N CYS A 16 -13.66 11.24 -19.70
CA CYS A 16 -13.41 11.38 -18.26
C CYS A 16 -14.53 10.84 -17.34
N SER A 17 -15.50 10.11 -17.88
CA SER A 17 -16.56 9.44 -17.10
C SER A 17 -16.29 7.93 -16.94
N GLN A 18 -15.03 7.57 -16.67
CA GLN A 18 -14.73 6.28 -16.04
C GLN A 18 -15.00 6.49 -14.55
N GLY A 19 -16.15 6.03 -14.07
CA GLY A 19 -16.46 6.03 -12.65
C GLY A 19 -15.27 5.43 -11.89
N PHE A 20 -14.75 6.15 -10.90
CA PHE A 20 -13.71 5.66 -10.00
C PHE A 20 -14.29 4.47 -9.22
N ALA A 21 -14.24 3.28 -9.82
CA ALA A 21 -14.36 2.05 -9.08
C ALA A 21 -13.17 2.04 -8.12
N ALA A 22 -13.44 2.38 -6.85
CA ALA A 22 -12.46 2.26 -5.79
C ALA A 22 -11.84 0.86 -5.91
N THR A 23 -10.53 0.82 -6.08
CA THR A 23 -9.83 -0.45 -6.29
C THR A 23 -10.15 -1.37 -5.11
N ALA A 24 -10.22 -2.69 -5.34
CA ALA A 24 -10.54 -3.64 -4.27
C ALA A 24 -9.68 -3.43 -3.01
N GLN A 25 -8.44 -2.95 -3.19
CA GLN A 25 -7.52 -2.59 -2.12
C GLN A 25 -7.93 -1.33 -1.34
N GLN A 26 -8.49 -0.30 -1.98
CA GLN A 26 -9.02 0.88 -1.29
C GLN A 26 -10.29 0.57 -0.50
N ASN A 27 -11.21 -0.21 -1.07
CA ASN A 27 -12.42 -0.66 -0.36
C ASN A 27 -12.05 -1.45 0.89
N LYS A 28 -11.12 -2.39 0.76
CA LYS A 28 -10.61 -3.19 1.87
C LYS A 28 -9.98 -2.34 2.98
N MET A 29 -9.20 -1.33 2.63
CA MET A 29 -8.62 -0.42 3.63
C MET A 29 -9.70 0.34 4.41
N THR A 30 -10.77 0.75 3.75
CA THR A 30 -11.90 1.44 4.39
C THR A 30 -12.61 0.52 5.37
N THR A 31 -12.93 -0.71 4.96
CA THR A 31 -13.54 -1.73 5.83
C THR A 31 -12.65 -2.05 7.04
N CYS A 32 -11.35 -2.30 6.84
CA CYS A 32 -10.43 -2.57 7.94
C CYS A 32 -10.33 -1.41 8.94
N ASN A 33 -10.41 -0.16 8.49
CA ASN A 33 -10.43 1.00 9.38
C ASN A 33 -11.75 1.12 10.14
N ALA A 34 -12.88 0.86 9.49
CA ALA A 34 -14.19 0.84 10.13
C ALA A 34 -14.24 -0.23 11.23
N ASP A 35 -13.79 -1.45 10.93
CA ASP A 35 -13.76 -2.56 11.90
C ASP A 35 -12.82 -2.28 13.07
N ALA A 36 -11.66 -1.69 12.82
CA ALA A 36 -10.73 -1.30 13.88
C ALA A 36 -11.36 -0.27 14.83
N THR A 37 -12.14 0.67 14.28
CA THR A 37 -12.85 1.70 15.05
C THR A 37 -14.03 1.12 15.82
N ALA A 38 -14.82 0.25 15.19
CA ALA A 38 -15.93 -0.45 15.82
C ALA A 38 -15.45 -1.33 16.99
N LYS A 39 -14.28 -1.94 16.86
CA LYS A 39 -13.60 -2.70 17.92
C LYS A 39 -12.85 -1.81 18.93
N SER A 40 -12.89 -0.50 18.78
CA SER A 40 -12.19 0.48 19.63
C SER A 40 -10.68 0.20 19.78
N LEU A 41 -10.05 -0.41 18.77
CA LEU A 41 -8.64 -0.78 18.82
C LEU A 41 -7.78 0.48 18.74
N LYS A 42 -6.78 0.56 19.62
CA LYS A 42 -5.84 1.70 19.71
C LYS A 42 -4.40 1.20 19.72
N GLY A 43 -3.45 2.11 19.46
CA GLY A 43 -2.02 1.82 19.55
C GLY A 43 -1.60 0.60 18.71
N ASP A 44 -0.82 -0.29 19.34
CA ASP A 44 -0.27 -1.48 18.70
C ASP A 44 -1.34 -2.50 18.30
N GLU A 45 -2.45 -2.58 19.04
CA GLU A 45 -3.57 -3.49 18.71
C GLU A 45 -4.22 -3.11 17.38
N ARG A 46 -4.42 -1.80 17.14
CA ARG A 46 -4.92 -1.31 15.84
C ARG A 46 -3.96 -1.64 14.71
N LYS A 47 -2.65 -1.46 14.92
CA LYS A 47 -1.63 -1.76 13.90
C LYS A 47 -1.61 -3.25 13.57
N ALA A 48 -1.66 -4.11 14.58
CA ALA A 48 -1.70 -5.56 14.40
C ALA A 48 -2.96 -5.96 13.63
N PHE A 49 -4.14 -5.48 14.04
CA PHE A 49 -5.41 -5.73 13.37
C PHE A 49 -5.42 -5.24 11.92
N MET A 50 -4.94 -4.01 11.67
CA MET A 50 -4.86 -3.47 10.31
C MET A 50 -3.92 -4.31 9.43
N SER A 51 -2.78 -4.74 9.99
CA SER A 51 -1.83 -5.59 9.26
C SER A 51 -2.50 -6.91 8.87
N THR A 52 -3.18 -7.57 9.80
CA THR A 52 -3.89 -8.83 9.55
C THR A 52 -5.05 -8.62 8.57
N CYS A 53 -5.87 -7.60 8.76
CA CYS A 53 -7.02 -7.31 7.91
C CYS A 53 -6.60 -7.00 6.47
N LEU A 54 -5.58 -6.15 6.29
CA LEU A 54 -5.04 -5.83 4.97
C LEU A 54 -4.30 -7.01 4.32
N LYS A 55 -3.68 -7.89 5.11
CA LYS A 55 -3.01 -9.12 4.64
C LYS A 55 -3.96 -10.28 4.35
N ALA A 56 -5.17 -10.28 4.89
CA ALA A 56 -6.18 -11.30 4.65
C ALA A 56 -6.67 -11.20 3.20
N ALA A 57 -5.86 -11.67 2.25
CA ALA A 57 -6.31 -12.05 0.92
C ALA A 57 -7.40 -13.14 1.05
N PRO A 58 -8.18 -13.44 -0.02
CA PRO A 58 -9.15 -14.52 0.01
C PRO A 58 -8.53 -15.78 0.63
N ALA A 59 -9.32 -16.57 1.35
CA ALA A 59 -8.90 -17.65 2.27
C ALA A 59 -7.84 -18.66 1.75
N ALA A 60 -7.45 -18.61 0.47
CA ALA A 60 -6.33 -19.33 -0.12
C ALA A 60 -4.92 -18.79 0.24
N ASP A 61 -4.78 -17.58 0.78
CA ASP A 61 -3.46 -16.95 1.06
C ASP A 61 -3.18 -16.70 2.54
N ALA A 62 -4.12 -17.02 3.45
CA ALA A 62 -3.96 -16.78 4.89
C ALA A 62 -2.93 -17.69 5.60
N ALA A 63 -2.35 -18.67 4.89
CA ALA A 63 -1.41 -19.62 5.46
C ALA A 63 -0.25 -19.98 4.51
N LYS A 64 0.06 -19.15 3.49
CA LYS A 64 1.30 -19.38 2.76
C LYS A 64 2.47 -19.00 3.67
N PRO A 65 3.40 -19.92 3.98
CA PRO A 65 4.62 -19.56 4.67
C PRO A 65 5.28 -18.42 3.90
N MET A 66 5.77 -17.42 4.64
CA MET A 66 6.52 -16.32 4.02
C MET A 66 7.63 -16.94 3.18
N THR A 67 7.81 -16.44 1.95
CA THR A 67 8.94 -16.93 1.16
C THR A 67 10.23 -16.55 1.89
N PRO A 68 11.32 -17.33 1.77
CA PRO A 68 12.60 -16.99 2.39
C PRO A 68 13.06 -15.55 2.07
N GLN A 69 12.68 -15.05 0.89
CA GLN A 69 12.96 -13.68 0.45
C GLN A 69 12.16 -12.63 1.23
N GLN A 70 10.90 -12.90 1.57
CA GLN A 70 10.07 -12.02 2.39
C GLN A 70 10.55 -12.00 3.85
N GLU A 71 10.95 -13.15 4.41
CA GLU A 71 11.52 -13.22 5.75
C GLU A 71 12.84 -12.45 5.84
N LYS A 72 13.73 -12.66 4.86
CA LYS A 72 14.99 -11.93 4.75
C LYS A 72 14.77 -10.42 4.68
N MET A 73 13.82 -9.96 3.87
CA MET A 73 13.50 -8.54 3.78
C MET A 73 13.00 -7.97 5.13
N LYS A 74 12.19 -8.74 5.86
CA LYS A 74 11.73 -8.35 7.21
C LYS A 74 12.91 -8.23 8.17
N THR A 75 13.81 -9.21 8.19
CA THR A 75 15.02 -9.19 9.04
C THR A 75 15.93 -8.02 8.69
N CYS A 76 16.23 -7.78 7.41
CA CYS A 76 17.03 -6.64 6.99
C CYS A 76 16.40 -5.30 7.43
N ASN A 77 15.09 -5.13 7.28
CA ASN A 77 14.42 -3.91 7.74
C ASN A 77 14.44 -3.73 9.26
N ALA A 78 14.27 -4.81 10.01
CA ALA A 78 14.37 -4.78 11.47
C ALA A 78 15.79 -4.36 11.89
N THR A 79 16.83 -5.02 11.36
CA THR A 79 18.23 -4.73 11.69
C THR A 79 18.66 -3.33 11.28
N ALA A 80 18.17 -2.81 10.14
CA ALA A 80 18.41 -1.42 9.76
C ALA A 80 17.78 -0.43 10.74
N THR A 81 16.59 -0.75 11.26
CA THR A 81 15.87 0.10 12.21
C THR A 81 16.51 0.06 13.59
N THR A 82 16.92 -1.11 14.07
CA THR A 82 17.65 -1.28 15.35
C THR A 82 18.99 -0.56 15.32
N GLN A 83 19.68 -0.53 14.18
CA GLN A 83 20.92 0.23 13.99
C GLN A 83 20.68 1.71 13.68
N ALA A 84 19.42 2.18 13.71
CA ALA A 84 19.03 3.54 13.37
C ALA A 84 19.60 4.03 12.02
N LEU A 85 19.76 3.12 11.05
CA LEU A 85 20.32 3.46 9.75
C LEU A 85 19.29 4.28 8.96
N THR A 86 19.75 5.44 8.48
CA THR A 86 18.98 6.37 7.65
C THR A 86 19.74 6.76 6.39
N GLY A 87 19.03 7.34 5.42
CA GLY A 87 19.64 7.84 4.18
C GLY A 87 20.45 6.78 3.43
N ASP A 88 21.62 7.18 2.93
CA ASP A 88 22.50 6.30 2.15
C ASP A 88 22.99 5.08 2.94
N ALA A 89 23.24 5.23 4.25
CA ALA A 89 23.67 4.12 5.09
C ALA A 89 22.64 2.97 5.13
N ARG A 90 21.34 3.32 5.22
CA ARG A 90 20.26 2.33 5.16
C ARG A 90 20.21 1.63 3.80
N LYS A 91 20.36 2.38 2.71
CA LYS A 91 20.26 1.87 1.34
C LYS A 91 21.38 0.88 1.03
N THR A 92 22.61 1.22 1.41
CA THR A 92 23.77 0.34 1.29
C THR A 92 23.58 -0.92 2.12
N PHE A 93 23.25 -0.77 3.41
CA PHE A 93 22.97 -1.91 4.28
C PHE A 93 21.87 -2.82 3.73
N MET A 94 20.76 -2.26 3.25
CA MET A 94 19.64 -3.05 2.72
C MET A 94 20.07 -3.84 1.48
N SER A 95 20.84 -3.22 0.59
CA SER A 95 21.35 -3.89 -0.62
C SER A 95 22.26 -5.06 -0.26
N ASP A 96 23.18 -4.87 0.69
CA ASP A 96 24.12 -5.92 1.10
C ASP A 96 23.41 -7.04 1.87
N CYS A 97 22.48 -6.67 2.77
CA CYS A 97 21.69 -7.61 3.53
C CYS A 97 20.82 -8.49 2.62
N LEU A 98 20.18 -7.90 1.60
CA LEU A 98 19.36 -8.64 0.64
C LEU A 98 20.19 -9.49 -0.34
N LYS A 99 21.46 -9.13 -0.61
CA LYS A 99 22.37 -9.88 -1.50
C LYS A 99 23.08 -11.05 -0.83
N LYS A 100 23.33 -11.01 0.48
CA LYS A 100 23.95 -12.12 1.24
C LYS A 100 23.10 -13.38 1.11
N LYS A 101 23.52 -14.37 0.31
CA LYS A 101 22.75 -15.60 0.09
C LYS A 101 22.41 -16.30 1.41
#